data_AF-A0A343TJ06-F1
#
_entry.id   AF-A0A343TJ06-F1
#
_cell.length_a   1.000
_cell.length_b   1.000
_cell.length_c   1.000
_cell.angle_alpha   90.00
_cell.angle_beta   90.00
_cell.angle_gamma   90.00
#
_symmetry.space_group_name_H-M   'P 1'
#
loop_
_entity.id
_entity.type
_entity.pdbx_description
1 polymer ?
#
loop_
_entity_poly.entity_id
_entity_poly.type
_entity_poly.pdbx_seq_one_letter_code
_entity_poly.pdbx_strand_id
1 'polypeptide(L)'
;MTDADIPEDHPRYESLVTRHRIEAGVERGITSRQGLIAQGRGEAFDYLLGERTIESADRAARAAAAHLLLAERPVLSVNGNVAALVPGEIVDLADVVDADLEVNLFNRTDERMQAIADSLREHGATEVKGLAADARIPGLSHERAKIDADGIAAADVVLVPLEDGDRAAALAKLGKVEIVIDLNPGSRSARVADVPIVDNVLRAVPNVTRHARALRDRPRAELEAIVREFDPDDALEAAERAIRNGSFADDRE
;
A
#
# COMPACT_ATOMS: atom_id res chain seq x y z
N MET A 1 -3.80 20.33 -17.85
CA MET A 1 -2.42 20.48 -17.38
C MET A 1 -1.87 19.09 -17.31
N THR A 2 -0.97 18.73 -18.21
CA THR A 2 -0.27 17.44 -18.17
C THR A 2 0.88 17.54 -17.16
N ASP A 3 1.43 16.42 -16.68
CA ASP A 3 2.55 16.36 -15.71
C ASP A 3 3.75 17.30 -16.05
N ALA A 4 3.84 17.76 -17.29
CA ALA A 4 4.87 18.66 -17.82
C ALA A 4 4.74 20.15 -17.42
N ASP A 5 3.68 20.59 -16.72
CA ASP A 5 3.46 22.03 -16.44
C ASP A 5 3.88 22.48 -15.02
N ILE A 6 4.31 21.57 -14.14
CA ILE A 6 4.72 21.91 -12.76
C ILE A 6 6.25 21.82 -12.67
N PRO A 7 6.96 22.90 -12.30
CA PRO A 7 8.40 22.84 -12.12
C PRO A 7 8.80 21.83 -11.04
N GLU A 8 9.83 21.01 -11.29
CA GLU A 8 10.32 19.99 -10.33
C GLU A 8 10.82 20.61 -9.01
N ASP A 9 11.26 21.87 -9.05
CA ASP A 9 11.69 22.66 -7.88
C ASP A 9 10.51 23.32 -7.14
N HIS A 10 9.27 23.12 -7.59
CA HIS A 10 8.10 23.64 -6.90
C HIS A 10 7.93 22.94 -5.54
N PRO A 11 7.72 23.67 -4.43
CA PRO A 11 7.67 23.12 -3.07
C PRO A 11 6.52 22.12 -2.85
N ARG A 12 5.58 22.01 -3.80
CA ARG A 12 4.46 21.04 -3.80
C ARG A 12 4.40 20.21 -5.07
N TYR A 13 5.51 20.04 -5.78
CA TYR A 13 5.56 19.30 -7.04
C TYR A 13 4.94 17.89 -6.87
N GLU A 14 5.39 17.14 -5.87
CA GLU A 14 4.91 15.77 -5.62
C GLU A 14 3.40 15.72 -5.37
N SER A 15 2.85 16.61 -4.53
CA SER A 15 1.41 16.67 -4.28
C SER A 15 0.61 16.98 -5.55
N LEU A 16 1.08 17.92 -6.39
CA LEU A 16 0.36 18.31 -7.61
C LEU A 16 0.41 17.21 -8.68
N VAL A 17 1.56 16.56 -8.87
CA VAL A 17 1.69 15.40 -9.77
C VAL A 17 0.80 14.25 -9.32
N THR A 18 0.75 14.00 -8.01
CA THR A 18 -0.11 12.96 -7.41
C THR A 18 -1.59 13.18 -7.75
N ARG A 19 -2.06 14.43 -7.71
CA ARG A 19 -3.44 14.79 -8.06
C ARG A 19 -3.72 14.52 -9.53
N HIS A 20 -2.83 14.92 -10.43
CA HIS A 20 -2.98 14.64 -11.85
C HIS A 20 -2.99 13.14 -12.18
N ARG A 21 -2.12 12.35 -11.53
CA ARG A 21 -2.12 10.89 -11.69
C ARG A 21 -3.45 10.25 -11.26
N ILE A 22 -4.00 10.67 -10.12
CA ILE A 22 -5.30 10.15 -9.67
C ILE A 22 -6.45 10.62 -10.57
N GLU A 23 -6.46 11.89 -11.01
CA GLU A 23 -7.45 12.40 -11.97
C GLU A 23 -7.42 11.60 -13.27
N ALA A 24 -6.23 11.43 -13.87
CA ALA A 24 -6.04 10.59 -15.05
C ALA A 24 -6.45 9.14 -14.80
N GLY A 25 -6.20 8.61 -13.62
CA GLY A 25 -6.66 7.29 -13.19
C GLY A 25 -8.18 7.16 -13.18
N VAL A 26 -8.92 8.23 -12.83
CA VAL A 26 -10.40 8.24 -12.91
C VAL A 26 -10.84 8.27 -14.36
N GLU A 27 -10.22 9.11 -15.19
CA GLU A 27 -10.55 9.24 -16.61
C GLU A 27 -10.29 7.94 -17.39
N ARG A 28 -9.23 7.21 -17.03
CA ARG A 28 -8.90 5.89 -17.59
C ARG A 28 -9.73 4.74 -17.00
N GLY A 29 -10.61 4.99 -16.04
CA GLY A 29 -11.43 3.97 -15.38
C GLY A 29 -10.68 3.05 -14.41
N ILE A 30 -9.43 3.37 -14.07
CA ILE A 30 -8.58 2.62 -13.14
C ILE A 30 -9.03 2.89 -11.69
N THR A 31 -9.21 4.16 -11.34
CA THR A 31 -9.74 4.56 -10.03
C THR A 31 -11.16 5.11 -10.12
N SER A 32 -11.84 5.20 -8.97
CA SER A 32 -13.21 5.71 -8.86
C SER A 32 -13.20 7.14 -8.32
N ARG A 33 -14.35 7.83 -8.42
CA ARG A 33 -14.54 9.13 -7.74
C ARG A 33 -14.37 9.05 -6.22
N GLN A 34 -14.64 7.90 -5.62
CA GLN A 34 -14.38 7.68 -4.19
C GLN A 34 -12.86 7.58 -3.92
N GLY A 35 -12.08 7.12 -4.89
CA GLY A 35 -10.61 7.11 -4.85
C GLY A 35 -10.01 8.51 -4.73
N LEU A 36 -10.60 9.52 -5.39
CA LEU A 36 -10.24 10.94 -5.21
C LEU A 36 -10.43 11.40 -3.76
N ILE A 37 -11.57 11.02 -3.16
CA ILE A 37 -11.87 11.39 -1.76
C ILE A 37 -10.88 10.69 -0.82
N ALA A 38 -10.58 9.41 -1.08
CA ALA A 38 -9.57 8.68 -0.31
C ALA A 38 -8.19 9.32 -0.41
N GLN A 39 -7.80 9.77 -1.60
CA GLN A 39 -6.56 10.50 -1.81
C GLN A 39 -6.52 11.79 -0.98
N GLY A 40 -7.57 12.60 -1.02
CA GLY A 40 -7.64 13.84 -0.23
C GLY A 40 -7.58 13.61 1.28
N ARG A 41 -8.14 12.51 1.79
CA ARG A 41 -7.95 12.12 3.21
C ARG A 41 -6.48 11.81 3.51
N GLY A 42 -5.82 11.06 2.62
CA GLY A 42 -4.40 10.76 2.72
C GLY A 42 -3.57 12.02 2.77
N GLU A 43 -3.75 12.93 1.80
CA GLU A 43 -3.04 14.22 1.76
C GLU A 43 -3.18 14.99 3.08
N ALA A 44 -4.38 15.04 3.68
CA ALA A 44 -4.58 15.72 4.95
C ALA A 44 -3.72 15.17 6.09
N PHE A 45 -3.53 13.84 6.16
CA PHE A 45 -2.62 13.23 7.14
C PHE A 45 -1.15 13.40 6.74
N ASP A 46 -0.84 13.39 5.45
CA ASP A 46 0.52 13.62 4.97
C ASP A 46 1.02 15.03 5.34
N TYR A 47 0.16 16.04 5.25
CA TYR A 47 0.42 17.39 5.76
C TYR A 47 0.78 17.38 7.25
N LEU A 48 0.05 16.62 8.07
CA LEU A 48 0.30 16.52 9.52
C LEU A 48 1.61 15.79 9.84
N LEU A 49 2.03 14.88 8.97
CA LEU A 49 3.28 14.13 9.08
C LEU A 49 4.48 14.88 8.48
N GLY A 50 4.23 16.03 7.83
CA GLY A 50 5.26 16.87 7.21
C GLY A 50 5.74 16.33 5.85
N GLU A 51 4.88 15.61 5.13
CA GLU A 51 5.11 15.13 3.76
C GLU A 51 6.42 14.35 3.58
N ARG A 52 6.79 13.58 4.59
CA ARG A 52 8.05 12.83 4.63
C ARG A 52 7.87 11.46 5.27
N THR A 53 8.75 10.52 4.92
CA THR A 53 8.88 9.26 5.65
C THR A 53 9.43 9.54 7.04
N ILE A 54 8.63 9.27 8.08
CA ILE A 54 9.07 9.33 9.48
C ILE A 54 9.84 8.07 9.87
N GLU A 55 10.60 8.14 10.97
CA GLU A 55 11.45 7.02 11.40
C GLU A 55 10.66 5.74 11.69
N SER A 56 9.49 5.84 12.33
CA SER A 56 8.64 4.66 12.56
C SER A 56 8.13 4.03 11.27
N ALA A 57 7.82 4.83 10.25
CA ALA A 57 7.43 4.34 8.94
C ALA A 57 8.59 3.63 8.21
N ASP A 58 9.83 4.15 8.32
CA ASP A 58 11.00 3.49 7.74
C ASP A 58 11.28 2.14 8.43
N ARG A 59 11.14 2.06 9.76
CA ARG A 59 11.25 0.80 10.49
C ARG A 59 10.15 -0.19 10.09
N ALA A 60 8.91 0.27 9.93
CA ALA A 60 7.80 -0.56 9.43
C ALA A 60 8.04 -1.06 8.00
N ALA A 61 8.58 -0.21 7.11
CA ALA A 61 8.96 -0.62 5.77
C ALA A 61 10.06 -1.71 5.77
N ARG A 62 11.02 -1.62 6.69
CA ARG A 62 12.05 -2.65 6.89
C ARG A 62 11.44 -3.98 7.40
N ALA A 63 10.51 -3.91 8.35
CA ALA A 63 9.80 -5.10 8.85
C ALA A 63 8.95 -5.75 7.76
N ALA A 64 8.21 -4.95 6.99
CA ALA A 64 7.43 -5.41 5.85
C ALA A 64 8.29 -6.13 4.81
N ALA A 65 9.45 -5.56 4.45
CA ALA A 65 10.40 -6.21 3.55
C ALA A 65 10.89 -7.57 4.08
N ALA A 66 11.18 -7.67 5.38
CA ALA A 66 11.58 -8.92 6.01
C ALA A 66 10.45 -9.97 5.99
N HIS A 67 9.21 -9.57 6.29
CA HIS A 67 8.05 -10.46 6.19
C HIS A 67 7.85 -10.99 4.76
N LEU A 68 7.88 -10.10 3.76
CA LEU A 68 7.70 -10.49 2.36
C LEU A 68 8.78 -11.45 1.88
N LEU A 69 10.05 -11.22 2.24
CA LEU A 69 11.16 -12.10 1.86
C LEU A 69 11.18 -13.45 2.60
N LEU A 70 10.54 -13.54 3.77
CA LEU A 70 10.41 -14.78 4.54
C LEU A 70 9.20 -15.62 4.13
N ALA A 71 8.24 -15.01 3.43
CA ALA A 71 6.97 -15.61 3.05
C ALA A 71 7.15 -16.77 2.07
N GLU A 72 6.29 -17.77 2.17
CA GLU A 72 6.19 -18.83 1.16
C GLU A 72 5.34 -18.41 -0.03
N ARG A 73 4.31 -17.57 0.20
CA ARG A 73 3.36 -17.10 -0.82
C ARG A 73 2.99 -15.62 -0.57
N PRO A 74 3.94 -14.69 -0.75
CA PRO A 74 3.64 -13.27 -0.61
C PRO A 74 2.72 -12.80 -1.72
N VAL A 75 1.71 -11.98 -1.37
CA VAL A 75 0.79 -11.36 -2.34
C VAL A 75 0.73 -9.85 -2.11
N LEU A 76 0.86 -9.09 -3.19
CA LEU A 76 0.65 -7.63 -3.18
C LEU A 76 -0.73 -7.32 -3.78
N SER A 77 -1.64 -6.83 -2.93
CA SER A 77 -2.99 -6.43 -3.32
C SER A 77 -2.94 -5.07 -4.02
N VAL A 78 -3.52 -4.99 -5.23
CA VAL A 78 -3.57 -3.77 -6.03
C VAL A 78 -5.01 -3.30 -6.21
N ASN A 79 -5.31 -2.13 -5.65
CA ASN A 79 -6.56 -1.42 -5.91
C ASN A 79 -6.34 -0.30 -6.95
N GLY A 80 -7.42 0.39 -7.32
CA GLY A 80 -7.36 1.45 -8.32
C GLY A 80 -6.47 2.64 -7.98
N ASN A 81 -6.30 3.01 -6.70
CA ASN A 81 -5.40 4.10 -6.32
C ASN A 81 -3.94 3.66 -6.44
N VAL A 82 -3.62 2.43 -6.04
CA VAL A 82 -2.27 1.86 -6.20
C VAL A 82 -1.89 1.82 -7.68
N ALA A 83 -2.77 1.28 -8.53
CA ALA A 83 -2.54 1.20 -9.97
C ALA A 83 -2.45 2.56 -10.68
N ALA A 84 -3.04 3.61 -10.10
CA ALA A 84 -2.94 4.97 -10.64
C ALA A 84 -1.67 5.70 -10.17
N LEU A 85 -1.20 5.43 -8.95
CA LEU A 85 -0.12 6.21 -8.31
C LEU A 85 1.25 5.59 -8.46
N VAL A 86 1.34 4.27 -8.28
CA VAL A 86 2.60 3.51 -8.17
C VAL A 86 2.59 2.21 -8.99
N PRO A 87 2.08 2.17 -10.24
CA PRO A 87 1.98 0.92 -10.99
C PRO A 87 3.33 0.29 -11.29
N GLY A 88 4.39 1.06 -11.56
CA GLY A 88 5.72 0.52 -11.80
C GLY A 88 6.43 0.11 -10.52
N GLU A 89 6.29 0.90 -9.47
CA GLU A 89 6.96 0.66 -8.19
C GLU A 89 6.38 -0.56 -7.48
N ILE A 90 5.08 -0.84 -7.61
CA ILE A 90 4.48 -2.05 -7.05
C ILE A 90 4.89 -3.31 -7.82
N VAL A 91 5.07 -3.21 -9.14
CA VAL A 91 5.62 -4.30 -9.97
C VAL A 91 7.08 -4.57 -9.60
N ASP A 92 7.89 -3.52 -9.44
CA ASP A 92 9.27 -3.66 -8.98
C ASP A 92 9.36 -4.29 -7.58
N LEU A 93 8.47 -3.93 -6.67
CA LEU A 93 8.39 -4.59 -5.36
C LEU A 93 8.05 -6.08 -5.53
N ALA A 94 7.05 -6.42 -6.34
CA ALA A 94 6.64 -7.81 -6.59
C ALA A 94 7.82 -8.65 -7.10
N ASP A 95 8.56 -8.16 -8.09
CA ASP A 95 9.75 -8.80 -8.64
C ASP A 95 10.87 -8.93 -7.59
N VAL A 96 10.98 -7.94 -6.70
CA VAL A 96 12.01 -7.93 -5.65
C VAL A 96 11.71 -8.95 -4.53
N VAL A 97 10.45 -9.26 -4.25
CA VAL A 97 10.07 -10.20 -3.18
C VAL A 97 9.47 -11.51 -3.70
N ASP A 98 9.49 -11.74 -5.02
CA ASP A 98 8.89 -12.91 -5.68
C ASP A 98 7.42 -13.09 -5.28
N ALA A 99 6.65 -11.99 -5.36
CA ALA A 99 5.26 -11.94 -4.93
C ALA A 99 4.27 -11.88 -6.09
N ASP A 100 3.12 -12.53 -5.91
CA ASP A 100 2.01 -12.39 -6.84
C ASP A 100 1.36 -10.99 -6.74
N LEU A 101 0.94 -10.45 -7.87
CA LEU A 101 0.09 -9.26 -7.93
C LEU A 101 -1.38 -9.67 -8.06
N GLU A 102 -2.24 -9.28 -7.12
CA GLU A 102 -3.69 -9.54 -7.19
C GLU A 102 -4.48 -8.24 -7.24
N VAL A 103 -5.27 -8.05 -8.30
CA VAL A 103 -6.21 -6.93 -8.39
C VAL A 103 -7.38 -7.18 -7.45
N ASN A 104 -7.58 -6.26 -6.50
CA ASN A 104 -8.58 -6.41 -5.47
C ASN A 104 -9.36 -5.10 -5.26
N LEU A 105 -10.70 -5.16 -5.42
CA LEU A 105 -11.56 -3.98 -5.45
C LEU A 105 -12.77 -4.10 -4.51
N PHE A 106 -13.24 -2.96 -4.02
CA PHE A 106 -14.52 -2.83 -3.32
C PHE A 106 -15.72 -2.84 -4.28
N ASN A 107 -15.64 -2.04 -5.35
CA ASN A 107 -16.65 -1.96 -6.41
C ASN A 107 -16.08 -2.60 -7.68
N ARG A 108 -16.23 -3.93 -7.77
CA ARG A 108 -15.73 -4.73 -8.88
C ARG A 108 -16.62 -4.55 -10.11
N THR A 109 -16.00 -4.19 -11.24
CA THR A 109 -16.57 -4.35 -12.58
C THR A 109 -15.49 -4.95 -13.47
N ASP A 110 -15.87 -5.79 -14.44
CA ASP A 110 -14.90 -6.46 -15.30
C ASP A 110 -14.05 -5.46 -16.08
N GLU A 111 -14.67 -4.37 -16.56
CA GLU A 111 -13.96 -3.26 -17.22
C GLU A 111 -12.88 -2.64 -16.35
N ARG A 112 -13.17 -2.37 -15.07
CA ARG A 112 -12.22 -1.75 -14.14
C ARG A 112 -11.11 -2.71 -13.72
N MET A 113 -11.46 -3.97 -13.49
CA MET A 113 -10.49 -5.02 -13.22
C MET A 113 -9.49 -5.14 -14.37
N GLN A 114 -9.99 -5.14 -15.61
CA GLN A 114 -9.15 -5.19 -16.81
C GLN A 114 -8.29 -3.93 -16.97
N ALA A 115 -8.86 -2.74 -16.75
CA ALA A 115 -8.10 -1.48 -16.83
C ALA A 115 -6.93 -1.44 -15.84
N ILE A 116 -7.12 -1.96 -14.62
CA ILE A 116 -6.04 -2.07 -13.63
C ILE A 116 -5.00 -3.10 -14.09
N ALA A 117 -5.43 -4.28 -14.52
CA ALA A 117 -4.51 -5.32 -14.97
C ALA A 117 -3.67 -4.87 -16.18
N ASP A 118 -4.27 -4.15 -17.12
CA ASP A 118 -3.56 -3.59 -18.27
C ASP A 118 -2.59 -2.49 -17.85
N SER A 119 -2.97 -1.62 -16.91
CA SER A 119 -2.05 -0.64 -16.32
C SER A 119 -0.84 -1.31 -15.67
N LEU A 120 -1.00 -2.43 -14.97
CA LEU A 120 0.13 -3.18 -14.40
C LEU A 120 1.00 -3.82 -15.49
N ARG A 121 0.40 -4.42 -16.52
CA ARG A 121 1.12 -5.02 -17.65
C ARG A 121 1.92 -4.00 -18.46
N GLU A 122 1.37 -2.80 -18.67
CA GLU A 122 2.06 -1.66 -19.27
C GLU A 122 3.35 -1.29 -18.51
N HIS A 123 3.40 -1.61 -17.21
CA HIS A 123 4.54 -1.35 -16.33
C HIS A 123 5.38 -2.59 -16.04
N GLY A 124 5.19 -3.69 -16.78
CA GLY A 124 6.06 -4.86 -16.73
C GLY A 124 5.51 -6.07 -15.98
N ALA A 125 4.30 -6.00 -15.41
CA ALA A 125 3.68 -7.16 -14.77
C ALA A 125 3.47 -8.29 -15.80
N THR A 126 4.01 -9.47 -15.53
CA THR A 126 3.87 -10.65 -16.39
C THR A 126 2.58 -11.41 -16.09
N GLU A 127 2.28 -11.60 -14.81
CA GLU A 127 1.05 -12.22 -14.32
C GLU A 127 0.30 -11.27 -13.39
N VAL A 128 -1.03 -11.25 -13.53
CA VAL A 128 -1.93 -10.43 -12.70
C VAL A 128 -3.14 -11.28 -12.33
N LYS A 129 -3.28 -11.56 -11.04
CA LYS A 129 -4.40 -12.31 -10.44
C LYS A 129 -5.58 -11.38 -10.10
N GLY A 130 -6.66 -11.98 -9.64
CA GLY A 130 -7.89 -11.33 -9.17
C GLY A 130 -8.99 -11.28 -10.22
N LEU A 131 -8.71 -11.65 -11.49
CA LEU A 131 -9.69 -11.56 -12.58
C LEU A 131 -10.74 -12.69 -12.54
N ALA A 132 -10.41 -13.86 -11.99
CA ALA A 132 -11.36 -14.97 -11.86
C ALA A 132 -12.26 -14.82 -10.62
N ALA A 133 -11.68 -14.43 -9.49
CA ALA A 133 -12.30 -14.29 -8.18
C ALA A 133 -13.07 -15.57 -7.75
N ASP A 134 -12.39 -16.70 -7.77
CA ASP A 134 -12.93 -18.05 -7.52
C ASP A 134 -12.93 -18.46 -6.03
N ALA A 135 -12.45 -17.60 -5.13
CA ALA A 135 -12.54 -17.76 -3.68
C ALA A 135 -13.25 -16.59 -2.98
N ARG A 136 -13.54 -16.76 -1.67
CA ARG A 136 -14.22 -15.76 -0.84
C ARG A 136 -13.65 -15.61 0.56
N ILE A 137 -13.50 -14.37 1.01
CA ILE A 137 -13.26 -14.01 2.41
C ILE A 137 -14.57 -14.19 3.21
N PRO A 138 -14.58 -15.06 4.25
CA PRO A 138 -15.73 -15.23 5.11
C PRO A 138 -16.12 -13.94 5.84
N GLY A 139 -17.43 -13.67 5.96
CA GLY A 139 -17.94 -12.55 6.76
C GLY A 139 -17.98 -11.20 6.05
N LEU A 140 -17.59 -11.11 4.77
CA LEU A 140 -17.75 -9.92 3.94
C LEU A 140 -18.96 -10.03 2.99
N SER A 141 -19.51 -8.87 2.60
CA SER A 141 -20.62 -8.81 1.65
C SER A 141 -20.17 -9.21 0.24
N HIS A 142 -21.06 -9.85 -0.51
CA HIS A 142 -20.87 -10.52 -1.80
C HIS A 142 -19.66 -10.07 -2.67
N GLU A 143 -19.62 -8.82 -3.15
CA GLU A 143 -18.53 -8.35 -4.04
C GLU A 143 -17.21 -8.07 -3.30
N ARG A 144 -17.28 -7.66 -2.02
CA ARG A 144 -16.11 -7.39 -1.17
C ARG A 144 -15.44 -8.66 -0.66
N ALA A 145 -16.12 -9.80 -0.74
CA ALA A 145 -15.57 -11.07 -0.33
C ALA A 145 -14.68 -11.72 -1.41
N LYS A 146 -14.84 -11.34 -2.68
CA LYS A 146 -14.18 -11.98 -3.82
C LYS A 146 -12.65 -11.79 -3.80
N ILE A 147 -11.94 -12.90 -3.94
CA ILE A 147 -10.47 -13.02 -4.04
C ILE A 147 -10.14 -14.23 -4.93
N ASP A 148 -8.90 -14.36 -5.39
CA ASP A 148 -8.45 -15.56 -6.11
C ASP A 148 -8.00 -16.66 -5.13
N ALA A 149 -8.36 -17.90 -5.44
CA ALA A 149 -8.08 -19.08 -4.63
C ALA A 149 -6.57 -19.36 -4.54
N ASP A 150 -5.83 -19.06 -5.60
CA ASP A 150 -4.38 -19.22 -5.71
C ASP A 150 -3.61 -17.91 -5.46
N GLY A 151 -4.30 -16.84 -5.05
CA GLY A 151 -3.70 -15.57 -4.64
C GLY A 151 -3.91 -15.31 -3.14
N ILE A 152 -4.60 -14.23 -2.77
CA ILE A 152 -4.84 -13.79 -1.39
C ILE A 152 -5.39 -14.93 -0.52
N ALA A 153 -6.23 -15.81 -1.06
CA ALA A 153 -6.77 -16.94 -0.30
C ALA A 153 -5.67 -17.90 0.19
N ALA A 154 -4.67 -18.16 -0.65
CA ALA A 154 -3.55 -19.05 -0.38
C ALA A 154 -2.34 -18.37 0.27
N ALA A 155 -2.31 -17.04 0.30
CA ALA A 155 -1.19 -16.25 0.83
C ALA A 155 -0.97 -16.45 2.33
N ASP A 156 0.28 -16.43 2.76
CA ASP A 156 0.70 -16.36 4.18
C ASP A 156 1.01 -14.91 4.61
N VAL A 157 1.50 -14.08 3.68
CA VAL A 157 1.74 -12.63 3.88
C VAL A 157 1.03 -11.83 2.78
N VAL A 158 0.30 -10.78 3.15
CA VAL A 158 -0.38 -9.90 2.19
C VAL A 158 -0.05 -8.44 2.47
N LEU A 159 0.40 -7.71 1.43
CA LEU A 159 0.48 -6.25 1.44
C LEU A 159 -0.82 -5.66 0.89
N VAL A 160 -1.46 -4.78 1.66
CA VAL A 160 -2.74 -4.13 1.32
C VAL A 160 -2.64 -2.61 1.50
N PRO A 161 -2.22 -1.86 0.47
CA PRO A 161 -2.17 -0.40 0.52
C PRO A 161 -3.56 0.22 0.39
N LEU A 162 -3.85 1.27 1.16
CA LEU A 162 -5.06 2.10 1.02
C LEU A 162 -6.37 1.29 1.10
N GLU A 163 -6.45 0.34 2.04
CA GLU A 163 -7.51 -0.68 2.12
C GLU A 163 -8.70 -0.27 3.02
N ASP A 164 -9.88 -0.85 2.77
CA ASP A 164 -11.05 -0.72 3.64
C ASP A 164 -10.89 -1.50 4.95
N GLY A 165 -11.19 -0.85 6.07
CA GLY A 165 -11.01 -1.44 7.39
C GLY A 165 -11.85 -2.69 7.68
N ASP A 166 -13.00 -2.89 7.03
CA ASP A 166 -13.76 -4.14 7.16
C ASP A 166 -13.01 -5.30 6.52
N ARG A 167 -12.38 -5.05 5.36
CA ARG A 167 -11.65 -6.07 4.61
C ARG A 167 -10.34 -6.42 5.32
N ALA A 168 -9.61 -5.42 5.83
CA ALA A 168 -8.41 -5.68 6.61
C ALA A 168 -8.70 -6.56 7.83
N ALA A 169 -9.73 -6.20 8.62
CA ALA A 169 -10.16 -7.00 9.76
C ALA A 169 -10.65 -8.42 9.39
N ALA A 170 -11.10 -8.64 8.15
CA ALA A 170 -11.49 -9.95 7.67
C ALA A 170 -10.28 -10.80 7.21
N LEU A 171 -9.27 -10.18 6.61
CA LEU A 171 -8.00 -10.82 6.26
C LEU A 171 -7.22 -11.24 7.51
N ALA A 172 -7.15 -10.36 8.52
CA ALA A 172 -6.52 -10.67 9.81
C ALA A 172 -7.13 -11.92 10.48
N LYS A 173 -8.44 -12.15 10.34
CA LYS A 173 -9.11 -13.35 10.89
C LYS A 173 -8.75 -14.65 10.17
N LEU A 174 -8.12 -14.59 9.00
CA LEU A 174 -7.63 -15.75 8.27
C LEU A 174 -6.25 -16.21 8.74
N GLY A 175 -5.66 -15.56 9.75
CA GLY A 175 -4.35 -15.93 10.29
C GLY A 175 -3.19 -15.63 9.35
N LYS A 176 -3.40 -14.70 8.42
CA LYS A 176 -2.39 -14.19 7.49
C LYS A 176 -1.67 -13.02 8.14
N VAL A 177 -0.40 -12.83 7.82
CA VAL A 177 0.31 -11.59 8.19
C VAL A 177 -0.16 -10.49 7.25
N GLU A 178 -0.67 -9.40 7.82
CA GLU A 178 -1.18 -8.25 7.09
C GLU A 178 -0.24 -7.04 7.22
N ILE A 179 0.27 -6.58 6.08
CA ILE A 179 1.06 -5.35 5.96
C ILE A 179 0.17 -4.28 5.34
N VAL A 180 -0.04 -3.16 6.04
CA VAL A 180 -0.90 -2.06 5.58
C VAL A 180 -0.06 -0.82 5.32
N ILE A 181 -0.32 -0.15 4.21
CA ILE A 181 0.15 1.22 3.96
C ILE A 181 -1.05 2.16 4.06
N ASP A 182 -1.06 3.01 5.11
CA ASP A 182 -2.13 3.97 5.36
C ASP A 182 -1.58 5.17 6.15
N LEU A 183 -1.79 6.39 5.64
CA LEU A 183 -1.37 7.64 6.27
C LEU A 183 -2.11 7.94 7.57
N ASN A 184 -3.28 7.33 7.80
CA ASN A 184 -4.06 7.52 9.03
C ASN A 184 -3.72 6.43 10.07
N PRO A 185 -2.92 6.72 11.11
CA PRO A 185 -2.61 5.73 12.15
C PRO A 185 -3.83 5.33 12.99
N GLY A 186 -4.91 6.12 12.96
CA GLY A 186 -6.15 5.82 13.66
C GLY A 186 -7.15 5.00 12.82
N SER A 187 -6.82 4.65 11.58
CA SER A 187 -7.72 3.88 10.72
C SER A 187 -7.91 2.46 11.26
N ARG A 188 -9.07 1.85 10.93
CA ARG A 188 -9.34 0.47 11.36
C ARG A 188 -8.35 -0.52 10.74
N SER A 189 -7.92 -0.29 9.51
CA SER A 189 -6.92 -1.10 8.80
C SER A 189 -5.54 -0.98 9.46
N ALA A 190 -5.06 0.24 9.74
CA ALA A 190 -3.76 0.44 10.40
C ALA A 190 -3.72 -0.22 11.79
N ARG A 191 -4.83 -0.15 12.54
CA ARG A 191 -4.90 -0.70 13.90
C ARG A 191 -5.00 -2.22 14.01
N VAL A 192 -5.31 -2.93 12.92
CA VAL A 192 -5.40 -4.40 12.92
C VAL A 192 -4.25 -5.08 12.19
N ALA A 193 -3.42 -4.30 11.49
CA ALA A 193 -2.30 -4.79 10.72
C ALA A 193 -1.17 -5.30 11.63
N ASP A 194 -0.51 -6.38 11.22
CA ASP A 194 0.71 -6.85 11.85
C ASP A 194 1.87 -5.87 11.60
N VAL A 195 1.86 -5.20 10.44
CA VAL A 195 2.83 -4.16 10.08
C VAL A 195 2.12 -2.94 9.47
N PRO A 196 1.78 -1.92 10.30
CA PRO A 196 1.26 -0.65 9.80
C PRO A 196 2.39 0.29 9.37
N ILE A 197 2.45 0.60 8.08
CA ILE A 197 3.34 1.60 7.50
C ILE A 197 2.56 2.91 7.36
N VAL A 198 2.80 3.83 8.28
CA VAL A 198 2.15 5.17 8.29
C VAL A 198 2.95 6.13 7.42
N ASP A 199 2.80 5.97 6.10
CA ASP A 199 3.48 6.79 5.09
C ASP A 199 2.69 6.82 3.77
N ASN A 200 3.03 7.77 2.91
CA ASN A 200 2.41 7.90 1.60
C ASN A 200 2.86 6.74 0.70
N VAL A 201 1.92 6.12 -0.03
CA VAL A 201 2.21 4.96 -0.91
C VAL A 201 3.34 5.24 -1.92
N LEU A 202 3.45 6.49 -2.38
CA LEU A 202 4.51 6.95 -3.30
C LEU A 202 5.92 6.85 -2.69
N ARG A 203 6.04 6.95 -1.36
CA ARG A 203 7.30 6.80 -0.62
C ARG A 203 7.44 5.41 -0.04
N ALA A 204 6.36 4.87 0.50
CA ALA A 204 6.32 3.59 1.20
C ALA A 204 6.69 2.42 0.29
N VAL A 205 6.09 2.30 -0.90
CA VAL A 205 6.35 1.16 -1.81
C VAL A 205 7.83 1.13 -2.24
N PRO A 206 8.41 2.23 -2.78
CA PRO A 206 9.86 2.26 -3.06
C PRO A 206 10.73 1.99 -1.84
N ASN A 207 10.32 2.45 -0.66
CA ASN A 207 11.09 2.26 0.56
C ASN A 207 11.12 0.78 1.00
N VAL A 208 9.98 0.09 0.93
CA VAL A 208 9.91 -1.36 1.15
C VAL A 208 10.80 -2.08 0.14
N THR A 209 10.73 -1.71 -1.15
CA THR A 209 11.58 -2.29 -2.20
C THR A 209 13.08 -2.10 -1.90
N ARG A 210 13.47 -0.90 -1.45
CA ARG A 210 14.85 -0.59 -1.05
C ARG A 210 15.32 -1.49 0.09
N HIS A 211 14.51 -1.63 1.14
CA HIS A 211 14.82 -2.52 2.26
C HIS A 211 14.87 -3.98 1.82
N ALA A 212 13.94 -4.43 0.97
CA ALA A 212 13.92 -5.80 0.46
C ALA A 212 15.20 -6.11 -0.34
N ARG A 213 15.65 -5.21 -1.22
CA ARG A 213 16.95 -5.36 -1.92
C ARG A 213 18.12 -5.44 -0.95
N ALA A 214 18.13 -4.65 0.13
CA ALA A 214 19.20 -4.66 1.12
C ALA A 214 19.20 -5.92 2.01
N LEU A 215 18.04 -6.56 2.17
CA LEU A 215 17.84 -7.74 3.02
C LEU A 215 17.90 -9.07 2.27
N ARG A 216 17.69 -9.08 0.94
CA ARG A 216 17.58 -10.31 0.13
C ARG A 216 18.74 -11.30 0.33
N ASP A 217 19.97 -10.80 0.50
CA ASP A 217 21.18 -11.63 0.67
C ASP A 217 21.59 -11.80 2.15
N ARG A 218 20.75 -11.37 3.09
CA ARG A 218 21.03 -11.48 4.53
C ARG A 218 20.62 -12.86 5.06
N PRO A 219 21.25 -13.35 6.13
CA PRO A 219 20.86 -14.62 6.74
C PRO A 219 19.40 -14.59 7.19
N ARG A 220 18.69 -15.70 6.98
CA ARG A 220 17.28 -15.85 7.42
C ARG A 220 17.07 -15.44 8.89
N ALA A 221 17.99 -15.81 9.77
CA ALA A 221 17.93 -15.46 11.19
C ALA A 221 17.96 -13.93 11.45
N GLU A 222 18.59 -13.15 10.57
CA GLU A 222 18.57 -11.69 10.64
C GLU A 222 17.18 -11.15 10.27
N LEU A 223 16.56 -11.66 9.21
CA LEU A 223 15.19 -11.27 8.83
C LEU A 223 14.18 -11.66 9.92
N GLU A 224 14.31 -12.86 10.48
CA GLU A 224 13.47 -13.33 11.59
C GLU A 224 13.64 -12.45 12.83
N ALA A 225 14.84 -11.92 13.08
CA ALA A 225 15.07 -10.98 14.17
C ALA A 225 14.37 -9.64 13.92
N ILE A 226 14.41 -9.11 12.69
CA ILE A 226 13.71 -7.89 12.31
C ILE A 226 12.20 -8.03 12.56
N VAL A 227 11.61 -9.13 12.10
CA VAL A 227 10.18 -9.42 12.30
C VAL A 227 9.83 -9.49 13.78
N ARG A 228 10.61 -10.24 14.57
CA ARG A 228 10.36 -10.44 16.00
C ARG A 228 10.51 -9.15 16.83
N GLU A 229 11.35 -8.23 16.39
CA GLU A 229 11.65 -6.97 17.11
C GLU A 229 10.72 -5.82 16.72
N PHE A 230 9.94 -5.97 15.65
CA PHE A 230 8.98 -4.97 15.25
C PHE A 230 7.74 -5.02 16.14
N ASP A 231 7.37 -3.86 16.69
CA ASP A 231 6.15 -3.69 17.47
C ASP A 231 5.20 -2.72 16.72
N PRO A 232 4.02 -3.21 16.28
CA PRO A 232 3.06 -2.38 15.55
C PRO A 232 2.43 -1.27 16.41
N ASP A 233 2.24 -1.49 17.71
CA ASP A 233 1.67 -0.48 18.61
C ASP A 233 2.66 0.68 18.79
N ASP A 234 3.95 0.38 18.97
CA ASP A 234 5.00 1.40 19.02
C ASP A 234 5.08 2.22 17.71
N ALA A 235 4.89 1.57 16.55
CA ALA A 235 4.90 2.25 15.25
C ALA A 235 3.72 3.23 15.11
N LEU A 236 2.52 2.81 15.52
CA LEU A 236 1.30 3.62 15.51
C LEU A 236 1.38 4.78 16.51
N GLU A 237 1.84 4.52 17.74
CA GLU A 237 2.05 5.54 18.76
C GLU A 237 3.09 6.58 18.34
N ALA A 238 4.17 6.15 17.69
CA ALA A 238 5.18 7.07 17.16
C ALA A 238 4.61 7.96 16.05
N ALA A 239 3.79 7.42 15.15
CA ALA A 239 3.14 8.18 14.09
C ALA A 239 2.10 9.18 14.64
N GLU A 240 1.27 8.75 15.60
CA GLU A 240 0.32 9.64 16.27
C GLU A 240 1.04 10.78 17.03
N ARG A 241 2.13 10.46 17.71
CA ARG A 241 2.97 11.45 18.40
C ARG A 241 3.60 12.43 17.40
N ALA A 242 4.03 11.94 16.23
CA ALA A 242 4.54 12.80 15.16
C ALA A 242 3.47 13.76 14.64
N ILE A 243 2.21 13.32 14.50
CA ILE A 243 1.07 14.19 14.16
C ILE A 243 0.82 15.23 15.26
N ARG A 244 0.79 14.80 16.53
CA ARG A 244 0.50 15.69 17.68
C ARG A 244 1.59 16.74 17.90
N ASN A 245 2.84 16.35 17.72
CA ASN A 245 4.00 17.22 17.87
C ASN A 245 4.41 17.89 16.54
N GLY A 246 3.68 17.59 15.46
CA GLY A 246 3.87 18.15 14.13
C GLY A 246 3.75 19.66 14.18
N SER A 247 4.78 20.33 13.67
CA SER A 247 4.93 21.77 13.75
C SER A 247 3.92 22.46 12.83
N PHE A 248 2.81 22.93 13.39
CA PHE A 248 2.16 24.15 12.88
C PHE A 248 2.93 25.42 13.32
N ALA A 249 4.12 25.25 13.90
CA ALA A 249 4.84 26.29 14.64
C ALA A 249 6.02 26.89 13.86
N ASP A 250 6.59 26.20 12.87
CA ASP A 250 7.86 26.59 12.24
C ASP A 250 7.71 27.51 11.02
N ASP A 251 6.50 27.74 10.51
CA ASP A 251 6.27 28.65 9.37
C ASP A 251 5.76 30.04 9.79
N ARG A 252 6.08 30.48 11.01
CA ARG A 252 5.89 31.88 11.45
C ARG A 252 7.22 32.58 11.71
N GLU A 253 8.11 32.61 10.71
CA GLU A 253 9.18 33.62 10.62
C GLU A 253 9.15 34.34 9.28
#